data_AF-A0AAE2C448-F1
#
_entry.id   AF-A0AAE2C448-F1
#
_cell.length_a   1.000
_cell.length_b   1.000
_cell.length_c   1.000
_cell.angle_alpha   90.00
_cell.angle_beta   90.00
_cell.angle_gamma   90.00
#
_symmetry.space_group_name_H-M   'P 1'
#
loop_
_entity.id
_entity.type
_entity.pdbx_description
1 polymer ?
#
loop_
_entity_poly.entity_id
_entity_poly.type
_entity_poly.pdbx_seq_one_letter_code
_entity_poly.pdbx_strand_id
1 'polypeptide(L)'
;MLSSAPSSALIPTLTLLLSLPVLFFFLAPRFLPPRQISISLPDELDDLSLFHKAIAMDSANFSRRPTHLPAAKSHLSSSLRRPKIAFLFLTNSPLHFAPLWERFFSNVTLKHYNIYIHADPFARITPLDGVFKDKIIPSKRTQRSSPTLISAARRLLATAMLDDPANSYFALISQHCIPLHSFNYLYNFLFDLGRLSRDLEFPSYIEILDNEPTLWDSVNGHPHTYHPPEVSPELIYRLRKSNSTYSYMFARKFSADCLNPLMEMADSVIFKD
;
A
#
# COMPACT_ATOMS: atom_id res chain seq x y z
N MET A 1 61.42 -7.77 53.55
CA MET A 1 61.18 -8.19 52.16
C MET A 1 59.68 -8.14 51.90
N LEU A 2 59.19 -7.16 51.15
CA LEU A 2 57.83 -7.17 50.60
C LEU A 2 57.95 -6.60 49.18
N SER A 3 57.99 -7.50 48.21
CA SER A 3 57.98 -7.18 46.78
C SER A 3 56.55 -6.87 46.37
N SER A 4 56.29 -5.64 45.95
CA SER A 4 55.05 -5.24 45.30
C SER A 4 55.09 -5.72 43.85
N ALA A 5 54.24 -6.69 43.51
CA ALA A 5 54.03 -7.10 42.13
C ALA A 5 53.30 -5.97 41.36
N PRO A 6 53.70 -5.63 40.12
CA PRO A 6 53.00 -4.63 39.35
C PRO A 6 51.64 -5.18 38.92
N SER A 7 50.57 -4.47 39.26
CA SER A 7 49.19 -4.75 38.85
C SER A 7 49.13 -4.82 37.31
N SER A 8 48.97 -6.02 36.74
CA SER A 8 49.02 -6.17 35.28
C SER A 8 47.79 -5.53 34.63
N ALA A 9 47.98 -4.39 33.96
CA ALA A 9 46.95 -3.73 33.16
C ALA A 9 46.42 -4.61 32.01
N LEU A 10 47.07 -5.73 31.72
CA LEU A 10 46.68 -6.66 30.66
C LEU A 10 45.27 -7.23 30.83
N ILE A 11 44.89 -7.60 32.06
CA ILE A 11 43.57 -8.20 32.34
C ILE A 11 42.43 -7.21 32.04
N PRO A 12 42.41 -5.98 32.60
CA PRO A 12 41.34 -5.02 32.28
C PRO A 12 41.33 -4.63 30.80
N THR A 13 42.50 -4.57 30.15
CA THR A 13 42.60 -4.20 28.73
C THR A 13 42.02 -5.29 27.83
N LEU A 14 42.31 -6.57 28.13
CA LEU A 14 41.77 -7.69 27.38
C LEU A 14 40.26 -7.86 27.59
N THR A 15 39.76 -7.64 28.81
CA THR A 15 38.31 -7.62 29.06
C THR A 15 37.61 -6.46 28.33
N LEU A 16 38.23 -5.29 28.24
CA LEU A 16 37.66 -4.17 27.47
C LEU A 16 37.65 -4.51 25.98
N LEU A 17 38.76 -5.04 25.44
CA LEU A 17 38.89 -5.39 24.03
C LEU A 17 37.89 -6.47 23.59
N LEU A 18 37.56 -7.43 24.47
CA LEU A 18 36.59 -8.49 24.19
C LEU A 18 35.14 -8.08 24.43
N SER A 19 34.87 -7.18 25.38
CA SER A 19 33.50 -6.73 25.68
C SER A 19 32.98 -5.68 24.70
N LEU A 20 33.87 -4.85 24.12
CA LEU A 20 33.48 -3.77 23.22
C LEU A 20 32.87 -4.27 21.90
N PRO A 21 33.39 -5.31 21.22
CA PRO A 21 32.74 -5.93 20.07
C PRO A 21 31.42 -6.60 20.47
N VAL A 22 31.35 -7.25 21.64
CA VAL A 22 30.11 -7.88 22.10
C VAL A 22 29.02 -6.82 22.32
N LEU A 23 29.38 -5.70 22.96
CA LEU A 23 28.47 -4.60 23.20
C LEU A 23 28.09 -3.87 21.89
N PHE A 24 29.03 -3.69 20.97
CA PHE A 24 28.78 -3.03 19.70
C PHE A 24 27.99 -3.89 18.71
N PHE A 25 28.26 -5.19 18.60
CA PHE A 25 27.60 -6.07 17.64
C PHE A 25 26.29 -6.68 18.17
N PHE A 26 26.16 -6.89 19.49
CA PHE A 26 24.97 -7.54 20.05
C PHE A 26 24.04 -6.59 20.83
N LEU A 27 24.57 -5.54 21.48
CA LEU A 27 23.75 -4.60 22.25
C LEU A 27 23.44 -3.32 21.46
N ALA A 28 24.39 -2.74 20.73
CA ALA A 28 24.17 -1.47 20.02
C ALA A 28 23.03 -1.51 18.98
N PRO A 29 22.76 -2.62 18.24
CA PRO A 29 21.61 -2.69 17.34
C PRO A 29 20.25 -2.60 18.04
N ARG A 30 20.20 -2.80 19.37
CA ARG A 30 18.97 -2.68 20.17
C ARG A 30 18.74 -1.26 20.68
N PHE A 31 19.79 -0.43 20.78
CA PHE A 31 19.71 0.92 21.35
C PHE A 31 19.91 2.05 20.33
N LEU A 32 20.62 1.79 19.22
CA LEU A 32 20.78 2.75 18.16
C LEU A 32 19.55 2.72 17.23
N PRO A 33 18.98 3.88 16.87
CA PRO A 33 17.90 3.91 15.91
C PRO A 33 18.38 3.31 14.57
N PRO A 34 17.53 2.52 13.88
CA PRO A 34 17.90 1.97 12.59
C PRO A 34 18.30 3.10 11.65
N ARG A 35 19.44 2.96 10.98
CA ARG A 35 19.95 3.96 10.05
C ARG A 35 18.87 4.24 8.99
N GLN A 36 18.29 5.43 9.06
CA GLN A 36 17.30 5.88 8.08
C GLN A 36 18.02 6.13 6.75
N ILE A 37 17.45 5.57 5.68
CA ILE A 37 17.92 5.82 4.33
C ILE A 37 17.45 7.23 3.95
N SER A 38 18.40 8.08 3.56
CA SER A 38 18.12 9.38 2.97
C SER A 38 17.76 9.21 1.49
N ILE A 39 16.76 9.94 1.03
CA ILE A 39 16.46 10.07 -0.40
C ILE A 39 17.62 10.83 -1.04
N SER A 40 18.14 10.34 -2.17
CA SER A 40 19.22 11.05 -2.86
C SER A 40 18.66 12.28 -3.59
N LEU A 41 19.47 13.34 -3.74
CA LEU A 41 19.03 14.56 -4.43
C LEU A 41 18.56 14.30 -5.87
N PRO A 42 19.25 13.49 -6.70
CA PRO A 42 18.73 13.10 -8.01
C PRO A 42 17.36 12.41 -7.90
N ASP A 43 17.19 11.54 -6.90
CA ASP A 43 15.94 10.81 -6.75
C ASP A 43 14.76 11.71 -6.40
N GLU A 44 15.01 12.70 -5.56
CA GLU A 44 14.03 13.72 -5.17
C GLU A 44 13.66 14.60 -6.37
N LEU A 45 14.64 15.03 -7.18
CA LEU A 45 14.39 15.84 -8.36
C LEU A 45 13.57 15.10 -9.43
N ASP A 46 13.87 13.81 -9.65
CA ASP A 46 13.08 12.95 -10.53
C ASP A 46 11.62 12.90 -10.06
N ASP A 47 11.38 12.69 -8.76
CA ASP A 47 10.04 12.58 -8.19
C ASP A 47 9.26 13.89 -8.25
N LEU A 48 9.94 15.02 -8.02
CA LEU A 48 9.36 16.34 -8.19
C LEU A 48 8.99 16.59 -9.66
N SER A 49 9.86 16.25 -10.60
CA SER A 49 9.58 16.41 -12.04
C SER A 49 8.37 15.59 -12.48
N LEU A 50 8.29 14.33 -12.02
CA LEU A 50 7.19 13.42 -12.34
C LEU A 50 5.87 13.93 -11.76
N PHE A 51 5.88 14.36 -10.50
CA PHE A 51 4.68 14.87 -9.83
C PHE A 51 4.21 16.20 -10.42
N HIS A 52 5.13 17.12 -10.72
CA HIS A 52 4.79 18.38 -11.41
C HIS A 52 4.21 18.13 -12.79
N LYS A 53 4.74 17.15 -13.54
CA LYS A 53 4.18 16.75 -14.84
C LYS A 53 2.74 16.24 -14.69
N ALA A 54 2.48 15.41 -13.66
CA ALA A 54 1.14 14.90 -13.38
C ALA A 54 0.15 16.02 -13.04
N ILE A 55 0.54 16.97 -12.18
CA ILE A 55 -0.29 18.14 -11.83
C ILE A 55 -0.53 19.02 -13.05
N ALA A 56 0.50 19.30 -13.85
CA ALA A 56 0.37 20.16 -15.03
C ALA A 56 -0.55 19.55 -16.10
N MET A 57 -0.55 18.22 -16.23
CA MET A 57 -1.47 17.51 -17.13
C MET A 57 -2.92 17.60 -16.62
N ASP A 58 -3.13 17.46 -15.30
CA ASP A 58 -4.46 17.57 -14.71
C ASP A 58 -5.00 19.01 -14.79
N SER A 59 -4.18 20.02 -14.49
CA SER A 59 -4.58 21.42 -14.61
C SER A 59 -4.92 21.82 -16.05
N ALA A 60 -4.17 21.32 -17.04
CA ALA A 60 -4.51 21.51 -18.45
C ALA A 60 -5.84 20.83 -18.85
N ASN A 61 -6.18 19.70 -18.22
CA ASN A 61 -7.47 19.05 -18.40
C ASN A 61 -8.60 19.81 -17.66
N PHE A 62 -8.33 20.38 -16.49
CA PHE A 62 -9.28 21.17 -15.71
C PHE A 62 -9.59 22.52 -16.39
N SER A 63 -8.59 23.23 -16.90
CA SER A 63 -8.79 24.49 -17.64
C SER A 63 -9.56 24.33 -18.96
N ARG A 64 -9.74 23.09 -19.45
CA ARG A 64 -10.63 22.76 -20.57
C ARG A 64 -12.10 22.54 -20.16
N ARG A 65 -12.43 22.57 -18.86
CA ARG A 65 -13.82 22.60 -18.36
C ARG A 65 -14.29 24.06 -18.35
N PRO A 66 -15.36 24.44 -19.10
CA PRO A 66 -15.85 25.81 -19.08
C PRO A 66 -16.46 26.15 -17.71
N THR A 67 -16.03 27.26 -17.13
CA THR A 67 -16.36 27.75 -15.78
C THR A 67 -17.65 28.60 -15.71
N HIS A 68 -18.69 28.29 -16.49
CA HIS A 68 -19.91 29.10 -16.47
C HIS A 68 -21.19 28.26 -16.56
N LEU A 69 -21.83 28.04 -15.40
CA LEU A 69 -23.20 27.51 -15.20
C LEU A 69 -23.54 26.19 -15.94
N PRO A 70 -24.55 25.41 -15.51
CA PRO A 70 -24.96 24.21 -16.22
C PRO A 70 -25.75 24.61 -17.47
N ALA A 71 -25.06 25.14 -18.49
CA ALA A 71 -25.58 25.18 -19.84
C ALA A 71 -25.66 23.74 -20.33
N ALA A 72 -26.89 23.29 -20.54
CA ALA A 72 -27.19 21.99 -21.10
C ALA A 72 -26.29 21.70 -22.31
N LYS A 73 -25.55 20.58 -22.22
CA LYS A 73 -24.78 19.90 -23.28
C LYS A 73 -23.35 20.40 -23.53
N SER A 74 -22.41 19.73 -22.86
CA SER A 74 -21.26 19.11 -23.54
C SER A 74 -20.89 17.75 -22.93
N HIS A 75 -21.91 16.93 -22.63
CA HIS A 75 -21.75 15.53 -22.20
C HIS A 75 -21.19 14.59 -23.29
N LEU A 76 -20.75 15.08 -24.45
CA LEU A 76 -20.34 14.18 -25.55
C LEU A 76 -18.86 13.80 -25.54
N SER A 77 -18.00 14.44 -24.74
CA SER A 77 -16.55 14.18 -24.74
C SER A 77 -16.02 13.52 -23.45
N SER A 78 -16.52 13.91 -22.27
CA SER A 78 -16.17 13.27 -21.00
C SER A 78 -16.96 11.98 -20.71
N SER A 79 -18.16 11.83 -21.30
CA SER A 79 -19.02 10.64 -21.19
C SER A 79 -18.56 9.46 -22.05
N LEU A 80 -17.55 9.64 -22.93
CA LEU A 80 -17.07 8.57 -23.82
C LEU A 80 -16.09 7.60 -23.14
N ARG A 81 -15.50 7.97 -22.00
CA ARG A 81 -14.54 7.12 -21.28
C ARG A 81 -15.20 6.60 -20.01
N ARG A 82 -15.32 5.27 -19.90
CA ARG A 82 -15.75 4.63 -18.65
C ARG A 82 -14.65 4.88 -17.61
N PRO A 83 -15.01 5.36 -16.40
CA PRO A 83 -14.01 5.65 -15.39
C PRO A 83 -13.38 4.35 -14.89
N LYS A 84 -12.11 4.44 -14.48
CA LYS A 84 -11.31 3.31 -14.03
C LYS A 84 -10.87 3.46 -12.58
N ILE A 85 -10.59 2.33 -11.96
CA ILE A 85 -9.90 2.26 -10.67
C ILE A 85 -8.42 1.91 -10.93
N ALA A 86 -7.50 2.74 -10.46
CA ALA A 86 -6.08 2.46 -10.47
C ALA A 86 -5.69 1.74 -9.17
N PHE A 87 -5.23 0.50 -9.29
CA PHE A 87 -4.71 -0.29 -8.18
C PHE A 87 -3.20 -0.08 -8.09
N LEU A 88 -2.76 0.52 -6.99
CA LEU A 88 -1.39 0.94 -6.73
C LEU A 88 -0.77 -0.02 -5.71
N PHE A 89 -0.06 -1.04 -6.18
CA PHE A 89 0.61 -2.01 -5.32
C PHE A 89 1.99 -1.48 -4.91
N LEU A 90 2.20 -1.26 -3.61
CA LEU A 90 3.50 -0.91 -3.04
C LEU A 90 4.00 -2.12 -2.25
N THR A 91 5.07 -2.75 -2.73
CA THR A 91 5.60 -3.98 -2.13
C THR A 91 7.11 -3.95 -1.94
N ASN A 92 7.56 -4.58 -0.86
CA ASN A 92 8.97 -4.86 -0.57
C ASN A 92 9.23 -6.37 -0.35
N SER A 93 8.32 -7.22 -0.82
CA SER A 93 8.43 -8.68 -0.83
C SER A 93 7.62 -9.26 -2.01
N PRO A 94 7.64 -10.58 -2.25
CA PRO A 94 6.70 -11.19 -3.19
C PRO A 94 5.24 -10.86 -2.85
N LEU A 95 4.41 -10.71 -3.88
CA LEU A 95 2.95 -10.55 -3.73
C LEU A 95 2.31 -11.91 -3.45
N HIS A 96 2.40 -12.38 -2.21
CA HIS A 96 1.87 -13.69 -1.81
C HIS A 96 0.37 -13.87 -2.12
N PHE A 97 -0.41 -12.79 -2.03
CA PHE A 97 -1.84 -12.82 -2.34
C PHE A 97 -2.16 -12.60 -3.83
N ALA A 98 -1.17 -12.61 -4.73
CA ALA A 98 -1.40 -12.46 -6.16
C ALA A 98 -2.50 -13.41 -6.70
N PRO A 99 -2.56 -14.71 -6.32
CA PRO A 99 -3.63 -15.58 -6.80
C PRO A 99 -5.05 -15.16 -6.37
N LEU A 100 -5.20 -14.59 -5.18
CA LEU A 100 -6.48 -14.08 -4.70
C LEU A 100 -6.88 -12.81 -5.47
N TRP A 101 -5.92 -11.92 -5.72
CA TRP A 101 -6.14 -10.73 -6.54
C TRP A 101 -6.42 -11.08 -8.01
N GLU A 102 -5.79 -12.11 -8.56
CA GLU A 102 -6.12 -12.63 -9.90
C GLU A 102 -7.58 -13.10 -9.97
N ARG A 103 -8.09 -13.76 -8.94
CA ARG A 103 -9.53 -14.08 -8.83
C ARG A 103 -10.39 -12.82 -8.74
N PHE A 104 -9.97 -11.83 -7.95
CA PHE A 104 -10.69 -10.54 -7.87
C PHE A 104 -10.80 -9.82 -9.22
N PHE A 105 -9.74 -9.86 -10.04
CA PHE A 105 -9.74 -9.29 -11.39
C PHE A 105 -10.28 -10.24 -12.46
N SER A 106 -10.63 -11.47 -12.10
CA SER A 106 -11.12 -12.45 -13.06
C SER A 106 -12.44 -12.00 -13.68
N ASN A 107 -12.59 -12.19 -14.99
CA ASN A 107 -13.77 -11.79 -15.76
C ASN A 107 -14.09 -10.28 -15.75
N VAL A 108 -13.14 -9.43 -15.34
CA VAL A 108 -13.29 -7.97 -15.39
C VAL A 108 -12.70 -7.44 -16.70
N THR A 109 -13.46 -6.59 -17.40
CA THR A 109 -12.94 -5.90 -18.59
C THR A 109 -11.80 -4.95 -18.22
N LEU A 110 -10.67 -5.02 -18.93
CA LEU A 110 -9.51 -4.10 -18.80
C LEU A 110 -9.85 -2.60 -18.99
N LYS A 111 -11.08 -2.29 -19.39
CA LYS A 111 -11.61 -0.93 -19.48
C LYS A 111 -12.06 -0.36 -18.13
N HIS A 112 -12.05 -1.13 -17.05
CA HIS A 112 -12.53 -0.71 -15.73
C HIS A 112 -11.43 -0.54 -14.67
N TYR A 113 -10.20 -1.00 -14.94
CA TYR A 113 -9.10 -0.87 -13.99
C TYR A 113 -7.75 -0.81 -14.68
N ASN A 114 -6.77 -0.28 -13.96
CA ASN A 114 -5.34 -0.34 -14.29
C ASN A 114 -4.56 -0.80 -13.05
N ILE A 115 -3.43 -1.47 -13.23
CA ILE A 115 -2.55 -1.96 -12.16
C ILE A 115 -1.18 -1.33 -12.33
N TYR A 116 -0.64 -0.79 -11.23
CA TYR A 116 0.71 -0.24 -11.16
C TYR A 116 1.40 -0.79 -9.93
N ILE A 117 2.66 -1.20 -10.06
CA ILE A 117 3.39 -1.89 -9.00
C ILE A 117 4.71 -1.19 -8.76
N HIS A 118 4.90 -0.70 -7.54
CA HIS A 118 6.19 -0.25 -7.05
C HIS A 118 6.80 -1.35 -6.19
N ALA A 119 7.80 -2.00 -6.75
CA ALA A 119 8.50 -3.13 -6.18
C ALA A 119 9.88 -2.66 -5.70
N ASP A 120 10.19 -2.82 -4.41
CA ASP A 120 11.51 -2.44 -3.89
C ASP A 120 12.63 -3.19 -4.66
N PRO A 121 13.53 -2.48 -5.36
CA PRO A 121 14.54 -3.12 -6.20
C PRO A 121 15.61 -3.89 -5.40
N PHE A 122 15.68 -3.68 -4.08
CA PHE A 122 16.57 -4.43 -3.19
C PHE A 122 15.89 -5.65 -2.56
N ALA A 123 14.57 -5.81 -2.78
CA ALA A 123 13.85 -7.00 -2.36
C ALA A 123 13.94 -8.10 -3.43
N ARG A 124 14.02 -9.35 -2.99
CA ARG A 124 13.92 -10.51 -3.88
C ARG A 124 12.46 -10.75 -4.20
N ILE A 125 12.01 -10.22 -5.34
CA ILE A 125 10.63 -10.35 -5.80
C ILE A 125 10.61 -11.33 -6.97
N THR A 126 9.76 -12.36 -6.87
CA THR A 126 9.54 -13.32 -7.94
C THR A 126 8.94 -12.62 -9.18
N PRO A 127 9.27 -13.08 -10.39
CA PRO A 127 8.62 -12.57 -11.60
C PRO A 127 7.10 -12.65 -11.47
N LEU A 128 6.44 -11.54 -11.79
CA LEU A 128 4.98 -11.43 -11.75
C LEU A 128 4.41 -11.92 -13.07
N ASP A 129 3.31 -12.67 -12.99
CA ASP A 129 2.60 -13.21 -14.15
C ASP A 129 1.13 -12.75 -14.16
N GLY A 130 0.34 -13.25 -15.10
CA GLY A 130 -1.09 -13.00 -15.16
C GLY A 130 -1.41 -11.52 -15.31
N VAL A 131 -2.31 -11.02 -14.46
CA VAL A 131 -2.75 -9.61 -14.47
C VAL A 131 -1.66 -8.63 -14.02
N PHE A 132 -0.62 -9.13 -13.36
CA PHE A 132 0.48 -8.32 -12.80
C PHE A 132 1.69 -8.24 -13.73
N LYS A 133 1.69 -9.00 -14.83
CA LYS A 133 2.76 -8.99 -15.81
C LYS A 133 2.96 -7.60 -16.41
N ASP A 134 4.22 -7.18 -16.47
CA ASP A 134 4.66 -5.88 -17.03
C ASP A 134 4.00 -4.66 -16.37
N LYS A 135 3.58 -4.77 -15.09
CA LYS A 135 2.96 -3.66 -14.32
C LYS A 135 3.92 -2.94 -13.37
N ILE A 136 5.19 -3.36 -13.32
CA ILE A 136 6.19 -2.73 -12.45
C ILE A 136 6.60 -1.38 -13.03
N ILE A 137 6.44 -0.33 -12.24
CA ILE A 137 6.91 1.02 -12.57
C ILE A 137 8.39 1.17 -12.17
N PRO A 138 9.12 2.17 -12.70
CA PRO A 138 10.44 2.52 -12.18
C PRO A 138 10.37 2.73 -10.66
N SER A 139 11.08 1.89 -9.92
CA SER A 139 10.94 1.78 -8.46
C SER A 139 12.25 2.11 -7.76
N LYS A 140 12.15 2.67 -6.54
CA LYS A 140 13.31 3.03 -5.69
C LYS A 140 13.25 2.30 -4.36
N ARG A 141 14.36 2.29 -3.63
CA ARG A 141 14.44 1.61 -2.33
C ARG A 141 13.43 2.20 -1.34
N THR A 142 12.80 1.34 -0.56
CA THR A 142 11.87 1.73 0.51
C THR A 142 12.35 1.22 1.86
N GLN A 143 12.00 1.95 2.92
CA GLN A 143 12.30 1.54 4.29
C GLN A 143 11.11 1.87 5.19
N ARG A 144 10.82 0.95 6.13
CA ARG A 144 9.81 1.17 7.17
C ARG A 144 10.16 2.42 7.97
N SER A 145 9.15 3.25 8.26
CA SER A 145 9.31 4.50 9.03
C SER A 145 10.32 5.48 8.40
N SER A 146 10.38 5.52 7.07
CA SER A 146 11.21 6.45 6.30
C SER A 146 10.35 7.20 5.26
N PRO A 147 10.70 8.46 4.91
CA PRO A 147 10.06 9.22 3.82
C PRO A 147 10.08 8.50 2.46
N THR A 148 10.99 7.52 2.27
CA THR A 148 11.07 6.71 1.05
C THR A 148 9.75 6.01 0.70
N LEU A 149 8.93 5.60 1.69
CA LEU A 149 7.60 5.03 1.44
C LEU A 149 6.62 6.06 0.86
N ILE A 150 6.71 7.32 1.30
CA ILE A 150 5.88 8.41 0.78
C ILE A 150 6.29 8.72 -0.66
N SER A 151 7.60 8.76 -0.95
CA SER A 151 8.11 8.93 -2.31
C SER A 151 7.65 7.81 -3.26
N ALA A 152 7.69 6.55 -2.81
CA ALA A 152 7.17 5.42 -3.58
C ALA A 152 5.67 5.54 -3.88
N ALA A 153 4.85 5.91 -2.89
CA ALA A 153 3.42 6.12 -3.08
C ALA A 153 3.11 7.30 -4.03
N ARG A 154 3.84 8.41 -3.90
CA ARG A 154 3.73 9.56 -4.83
C ARG A 154 4.09 9.17 -6.25
N ARG A 155 5.10 8.33 -6.44
CA ARG A 155 5.50 7.84 -7.76
C ARG A 155 4.40 6.98 -8.39
N LEU A 156 3.83 6.03 -7.65
CA LEU A 156 2.68 5.25 -8.10
C LEU A 156 1.53 6.14 -8.54
N LEU A 157 1.16 7.11 -7.71
CA LEU A 157 0.08 8.04 -7.99
C LEU A 157 0.36 8.86 -9.26
N ALA A 158 1.54 9.49 -9.35
CA ALA A 158 1.90 10.32 -10.50
C ALA A 158 1.97 9.50 -11.80
N THR A 159 2.52 8.30 -11.77
CA THR A 159 2.53 7.39 -12.93
C THR A 159 1.11 7.05 -13.35
N ALA A 160 0.24 6.69 -12.42
CA ALA A 160 -1.15 6.34 -12.74
C ALA A 160 -1.96 7.52 -13.29
N MET A 161 -1.71 8.75 -12.81
CA MET A 161 -2.33 9.96 -13.34
C MET A 161 -1.87 10.30 -14.76
N LEU A 162 -0.60 10.06 -15.06
CA LEU A 162 0.00 10.35 -16.38
C LEU A 162 -0.35 9.29 -17.44
N ASP A 163 -0.46 8.03 -17.04
CA ASP A 163 -0.68 6.89 -17.94
C ASP A 163 -2.08 6.89 -18.54
N ASP A 164 -3.12 7.04 -17.72
CA ASP A 164 -4.51 6.98 -18.18
C ASP A 164 -5.41 8.00 -17.46
N PRO A 165 -5.90 9.04 -18.17
CA PRO A 165 -6.79 10.05 -17.60
C PRO A 165 -8.19 9.50 -17.27
N ALA A 166 -8.51 8.25 -17.60
CA ALA A 166 -9.74 7.60 -17.12
C ALA A 166 -9.62 7.10 -15.67
N ASN A 167 -8.42 7.03 -15.09
CA ASN A 167 -8.23 6.69 -13.68
C ASN A 167 -8.90 7.75 -12.79
N SER A 168 -9.96 7.35 -12.10
CA SER A 168 -10.79 8.24 -11.28
C SER A 168 -10.64 7.96 -9.79
N TYR A 169 -10.39 6.70 -9.41
CA TYR A 169 -10.11 6.28 -8.03
C TYR A 169 -8.75 5.59 -7.96
N PHE A 170 -8.06 5.75 -6.84
CA PHE A 170 -6.71 5.21 -6.62
C PHE A 170 -6.69 4.39 -5.33
N ALA A 171 -6.52 3.07 -5.45
CA ALA A 171 -6.46 2.14 -4.33
C ALA A 171 -4.99 1.80 -4.01
N LEU A 172 -4.45 2.36 -2.92
CA LEU A 172 -3.10 2.05 -2.46
C LEU A 172 -3.10 0.77 -1.61
N ILE A 173 -2.37 -0.25 -2.07
CA ILE A 173 -2.43 -1.62 -1.57
C ILE A 173 -1.03 -2.11 -1.26
N SER A 174 -0.85 -2.77 -0.11
CA SER A 174 0.40 -3.46 0.24
C SER A 174 0.32 -4.95 -0.06
N GLN A 175 1.46 -5.65 -0.03
CA GLN A 175 1.49 -7.11 -0.20
C GLN A 175 0.72 -7.89 0.89
N HIS A 176 0.37 -7.25 2.00
CA HIS A 176 -0.36 -7.84 3.12
C HIS A 176 -1.86 -7.51 3.11
N CYS A 177 -2.34 -6.94 2.00
CA CYS A 177 -3.74 -6.56 1.83
C CYS A 177 -4.50 -7.57 0.98
N ILE A 178 -5.78 -7.74 1.30
CA ILE A 178 -6.72 -8.60 0.59
C ILE A 178 -8.01 -7.81 0.26
N PRO A 179 -8.69 -8.12 -0.85
CA PRO A 179 -10.06 -7.67 -1.08
C PRO A 179 -11.03 -8.35 -0.12
N LEU A 180 -12.07 -7.62 0.29
CA LEU A 180 -13.17 -8.16 1.11
C LEU A 180 -14.47 -8.36 0.33
N HIS A 181 -14.56 -7.80 -0.87
CA HIS A 181 -15.71 -7.84 -1.77
C HIS A 181 -15.26 -8.15 -3.20
N SER A 182 -16.18 -8.51 -4.08
CA SER A 182 -15.90 -8.68 -5.51
C SER A 182 -15.56 -7.35 -6.18
N PHE A 183 -14.88 -7.42 -7.34
CA PHE A 183 -14.59 -6.23 -8.13
C PHE A 183 -15.86 -5.48 -8.53
N ASN A 184 -16.91 -6.21 -8.94
CA ASN A 184 -18.16 -5.58 -9.38
C ASN A 184 -18.82 -4.81 -8.25
N TYR A 185 -18.81 -5.36 -7.03
CA TYR A 185 -19.31 -4.65 -5.86
C TYR A 185 -18.53 -3.36 -5.62
N LEU A 186 -17.19 -3.42 -5.59
CA LEU A 186 -16.34 -2.24 -5.41
C LEU A 186 -16.58 -1.19 -6.51
N TYR A 187 -16.60 -1.62 -7.76
CA TYR A 187 -16.75 -0.73 -8.91
C TYR A 187 -18.11 -0.02 -8.89
N ASN A 188 -19.19 -0.78 -8.69
CA ASN A 188 -20.53 -0.20 -8.59
C ASN A 188 -20.62 0.70 -7.36
N PHE A 189 -20.08 0.28 -6.21
CA PHE A 189 -20.04 1.12 -5.02
C PHE A 189 -19.39 2.48 -5.29
N LEU A 190 -18.19 2.52 -5.87
CA LEU A 190 -17.45 3.76 -6.11
C LEU A 190 -18.12 4.68 -7.13
N PHE A 191 -18.70 4.11 -8.19
CA PHE A 191 -19.27 4.89 -9.30
C PHE A 191 -20.77 5.15 -9.19
N ASP A 192 -21.52 4.35 -8.44
CA ASP A 192 -22.89 4.66 -8.05
C ASP A 192 -22.90 5.64 -6.87
N LEU A 193 -21.98 5.51 -5.89
CA LEU A 193 -21.86 6.52 -4.83
C LEU A 193 -21.51 7.89 -5.40
N GLY A 194 -20.64 7.97 -6.41
CA GLY A 194 -20.37 9.23 -7.12
C GLY A 194 -21.62 9.84 -7.78
N ARG A 195 -22.60 9.01 -8.16
CA ARG A 195 -23.91 9.50 -8.65
C ARG A 195 -24.83 9.95 -7.51
N LEU A 196 -24.75 9.31 -6.35
CA LEU A 196 -25.60 9.57 -5.20
C LEU A 196 -25.10 10.75 -4.36
N SER A 197 -23.79 10.96 -4.31
CA SER A 197 -23.12 12.02 -3.57
C SER A 197 -22.70 13.17 -4.50
N ARG A 198 -23.68 13.78 -5.18
CA ARG A 198 -23.45 14.92 -6.10
C ARG A 198 -22.85 16.17 -5.41
N ASP A 199 -22.91 16.23 -4.09
CA ASP A 199 -22.46 17.37 -3.29
C ASP A 199 -21.01 17.23 -2.78
N LEU A 200 -20.35 16.10 -3.01
CA LEU A 200 -18.92 15.94 -2.71
C LEU A 200 -18.11 16.10 -3.99
N GLU A 201 -17.39 17.22 -4.09
CA GLU A 201 -16.53 17.53 -5.24
C GLU A 201 -15.40 16.50 -5.42
N PHE A 202 -14.93 15.89 -4.31
CA PHE A 202 -13.94 14.80 -4.30
C PHE A 202 -14.25 13.78 -3.18
N PRO A 203 -14.90 12.64 -3.49
CA PRO A 203 -15.10 11.58 -2.51
C PRO A 203 -13.76 10.88 -2.24
N SER A 204 -13.11 11.20 -1.12
CA SER A 204 -12.02 10.38 -0.58
C SER A 204 -12.57 9.45 0.50
N TYR A 205 -12.20 8.17 0.43
CA TYR A 205 -12.65 7.15 1.38
C TYR A 205 -11.51 6.75 2.30
N ILE A 206 -11.15 7.68 3.19
CA ILE A 206 -10.18 7.44 4.26
C ILE A 206 -10.94 7.55 5.57
N GLU A 207 -11.21 6.41 6.18
CA GLU A 207 -11.77 6.38 7.53
C GLU A 207 -10.60 6.32 8.53
N ILE A 208 -10.46 7.38 9.33
CA ILE A 208 -9.52 7.39 10.45
C ILE A 208 -10.28 6.87 11.66
N LEU A 209 -10.06 5.61 12.00
CA LEU A 209 -10.67 4.96 13.15
C LEU A 209 -9.82 5.23 14.39
N ASP A 210 -10.20 6.25 15.16
CA ASP A 210 -9.56 6.60 16.43
C ASP A 210 -10.11 5.77 17.61
N ASN A 211 -11.35 5.27 17.50
CA ASN A 211 -12.08 4.57 18.56
C ASN A 211 -12.67 3.20 18.14
N GLU A 212 -12.00 2.45 17.26
CA GLU A 212 -12.50 1.13 16.86
C GLU A 212 -12.30 0.09 17.98
N PRO A 213 -13.31 -0.72 18.35
CA PRO A 213 -13.14 -1.78 19.32
C PRO A 213 -12.26 -2.96 18.87
N THR A 214 -11.73 -2.97 17.64
CA THR A 214 -10.70 -3.92 17.18
C THR A 214 -9.29 -3.34 17.27
N LEU A 215 -9.11 -2.07 17.68
CA LEU A 215 -7.80 -1.52 17.99
C LEU A 215 -7.16 -2.19 19.22
N TRP A 216 -7.94 -2.81 20.11
CA TRP A 216 -7.43 -3.52 21.30
C TRP A 216 -6.69 -4.83 20.94
N ASP A 217 -6.87 -5.37 19.74
CA ASP A 217 -6.05 -6.49 19.23
C ASP A 217 -4.64 -6.01 18.81
N SER A 218 -4.30 -4.74 19.05
CA SER A 218 -2.94 -4.24 18.84
C SER A 218 -1.97 -4.80 19.88
N VAL A 219 -1.18 -5.78 19.48
CA VAL A 219 -0.06 -6.25 20.29
C VAL A 219 1.04 -5.19 20.26
N ASN A 220 1.34 -4.57 21.40
CA ASN A 220 2.39 -3.55 21.57
C ASN A 220 2.23 -2.29 20.67
N GLY A 221 1.01 -1.85 20.40
CA GLY A 221 0.76 -0.67 19.55
C GLY A 221 1.01 -0.92 18.05
N HIS A 222 1.07 -2.18 17.63
CA HIS A 222 1.05 -2.55 16.22
C HIS A 222 -0.26 -3.25 15.91
N PRO A 223 -0.98 -2.83 14.85
CA PRO A 223 -2.25 -3.50 14.53
C PRO A 223 -2.04 -5.01 14.30
N HIS A 224 -3.01 -5.83 14.70
CA HIS A 224 -2.93 -7.30 14.69
C HIS A 224 -2.56 -7.86 13.31
N THR A 225 -1.81 -8.96 13.28
CA THR A 225 -1.56 -9.71 12.03
C THR A 225 -2.30 -11.03 12.09
N TYR A 226 -3.23 -11.23 11.16
CA TYR A 226 -4.03 -12.44 11.06
C TYR A 226 -3.18 -13.60 10.54
N HIS A 227 -3.31 -14.73 11.22
CA HIS A 227 -2.68 -16.01 10.86
C HIS A 227 -3.72 -17.04 10.42
N PRO A 228 -3.31 -18.12 9.72
CA PRO A 228 -4.24 -19.10 9.15
C PRO A 228 -5.33 -19.63 10.09
N PRO A 229 -5.07 -19.90 11.39
CA PRO A 229 -6.11 -20.39 12.31
C PRO A 229 -7.26 -19.40 12.56
N GLU A 230 -7.03 -18.11 12.30
CA GLU A 230 -8.01 -17.04 12.51
C GLU A 230 -8.82 -16.74 11.24
N VAL A 231 -8.37 -17.23 10.09
CA VAL A 231 -9.01 -16.95 8.79
C VAL A 231 -10.26 -17.82 8.67
N SER A 232 -11.43 -17.21 8.92
CA SER A 232 -12.74 -17.84 8.78
C SER A 232 -13.73 -16.95 8.03
N PRO A 233 -14.85 -17.50 7.52
CA PRO A 233 -15.94 -16.70 6.95
C PRO A 233 -16.45 -15.62 7.91
N GLU A 234 -16.57 -15.93 9.21
CA GLU A 234 -17.01 -15.00 10.25
C GLU A 234 -16.05 -13.83 10.39
N LEU A 235 -14.73 -14.07 10.28
CA LEU A 235 -13.74 -13.00 10.26
C LEU A 235 -13.96 -12.09 9.05
N ILE A 236 -14.13 -12.65 7.84
CA ILE A 236 -14.36 -11.86 6.63
C ILE A 236 -15.63 -11.01 6.75
N TYR A 237 -16.74 -11.58 7.23
CA TYR A 237 -17.97 -10.82 7.45
C TYR A 237 -17.82 -9.73 8.50
N ARG A 238 -17.02 -9.97 9.54
CA ARG A 238 -16.70 -8.95 10.54
C ARG A 238 -15.88 -7.82 9.93
N LEU A 239 -14.85 -8.14 9.16
CA LEU A 239 -13.96 -7.17 8.51
C LEU A 239 -14.67 -6.30 7.46
N ARG A 240 -15.78 -6.76 6.88
CA ARG A 240 -16.62 -5.92 6.00
C ARG A 240 -17.33 -4.81 6.76
N LYS A 241 -17.73 -5.05 8.01
CA LYS A 241 -18.54 -4.09 8.77
C LYS A 241 -17.72 -2.85 9.12
N SER A 242 -18.26 -1.69 8.80
CA SER A 242 -17.82 -0.40 9.34
C SER A 242 -18.91 0.17 10.24
N ASN A 243 -18.51 1.04 11.17
CA ASN A 243 -19.44 1.86 11.95
C ASN A 243 -19.93 3.09 11.16
N SER A 244 -19.39 3.31 9.96
CA SER A 244 -19.79 4.34 9.01
C SER A 244 -20.92 3.85 8.09
N THR A 245 -21.35 4.72 7.18
CA THR A 245 -22.39 4.48 6.18
C THR A 245 -22.03 3.34 5.20
N TYR A 246 -20.74 2.98 5.07
CA TYR A 246 -20.24 2.14 3.99
C TYR A 246 -19.31 1.02 4.46
N SER A 247 -19.32 -0.11 3.76
CA SER A 247 -18.50 -1.30 4.05
C SER A 247 -16.99 -1.04 3.83
N TYR A 248 -16.13 -1.78 4.53
CA TYR A 248 -14.71 -1.83 4.19
C TYR A 248 -14.48 -2.68 2.95
N MET A 249 -13.67 -2.15 2.02
CA MET A 249 -13.39 -2.81 0.73
C MET A 249 -12.15 -3.71 0.76
N PHE A 250 -11.19 -3.37 1.62
CA PHE A 250 -9.90 -4.06 1.74
C PHE A 250 -9.56 -4.23 3.21
N ALA A 251 -8.91 -5.34 3.55
CA ALA A 251 -8.29 -5.55 4.84
C ALA A 251 -6.79 -5.72 4.68
N ARG A 252 -6.04 -5.37 5.72
CA ARG A 252 -4.57 -5.46 5.76
C ARG A 252 -4.10 -6.35 6.90
N LYS A 253 -2.82 -6.71 6.84
CA LYS A 253 -2.09 -7.49 7.86
C LYS A 253 -2.48 -8.95 7.92
N PHE A 254 -2.55 -9.58 6.76
CA PHE A 254 -2.57 -11.03 6.67
C PHE A 254 -1.13 -11.53 6.49
N SER A 255 -0.77 -12.55 7.27
CA SER A 255 0.47 -13.31 7.03
C SER A 255 0.40 -14.05 5.69
N ALA A 256 1.54 -14.28 5.04
CA ALA A 256 1.58 -14.90 3.71
C ALA A 256 0.91 -16.28 3.67
N ASP A 257 0.99 -17.03 4.77
CA ASP A 257 0.43 -18.38 4.92
C ASP A 257 -1.11 -18.40 4.92
N CYS A 258 -1.76 -17.23 5.06
CA CYS A 258 -3.22 -17.11 4.95
C CYS A 258 -3.74 -17.34 3.53
N LEU A 259 -2.88 -17.42 2.51
CA LEU A 259 -3.32 -17.57 1.12
C LEU A 259 -4.25 -18.78 0.93
N ASN A 260 -3.88 -19.95 1.44
CA ASN A 260 -4.66 -21.18 1.24
C ASN A 260 -6.08 -21.08 1.80
N PRO A 261 -6.30 -20.76 3.10
CA PRO A 261 -7.66 -20.64 3.63
C PRO A 261 -8.45 -19.53 2.93
N LEU A 262 -7.81 -18.40 2.56
CA LEU A 262 -8.48 -17.34 1.79
C LEU A 262 -8.94 -17.82 0.41
N MET A 263 -8.13 -18.65 -0.26
CA MET A 263 -8.46 -19.19 -1.59
C MET A 263 -9.56 -20.25 -1.54
N GLU A 264 -9.67 -21.00 -0.45
CA GLU A 264 -10.77 -21.96 -0.21
C GLU A 264 -12.14 -21.27 -0.10
N MET A 265 -12.17 -20.04 0.42
CA MET A 265 -13.40 -19.27 0.62
C MET A 265 -13.58 -18.09 -0.36
N ALA A 266 -12.71 -17.96 -1.37
CA ALA A 266 -12.73 -16.80 -2.26
C ALA A 266 -14.07 -16.65 -2.99
N ASP A 267 -14.59 -17.73 -3.58
CA ASP A 267 -15.81 -17.67 -4.40
C ASP A 267 -17.09 -17.88 -3.57
N SER A 268 -16.99 -18.52 -2.40
CA SER A 268 -18.13 -18.81 -1.53
C SER A 268 -18.40 -17.73 -0.50
N VAL A 269 -17.39 -16.92 -0.15
CA VAL A 269 -17.46 -15.88 0.89
C VAL A 269 -16.95 -14.55 0.37
N ILE A 270 -15.66 -14.43 0.01
CA ILE A 270 -14.99 -13.14 -0.21
C ILE A 270 -15.57 -12.38 -1.42
N PHE A 271 -15.84 -13.09 -2.51
CA PHE A 271 -16.39 -12.52 -3.75
C PHE A 271 -17.87 -12.83 -3.94
N LYS A 272 -18.53 -13.27 -2.86
CA LYS A 272 -19.98 -13.44 -2.79
C LYS A 272 -20.58 -12.25 -2.04
N ASP A 273 -21.06 -11.29 -2.83
CA ASP A 273 -21.71 -10.06 -2.37
C ASP A 273 -23.24 -10.13 -2.48
#